data_AF-A0A256I765-F1
#
_entry.id   AF-A0A256I765-F1
#
_cell.length_a   1.000
_cell.length_b   1.000
_cell.length_c   1.000
_cell.angle_alpha   90.00
_cell.angle_beta   90.00
_cell.angle_gamma   90.00
#
_symmetry.space_group_name_H-M   'P 1'
#
loop_
_entity.id
_entity.type
_entity.pdbx_description
1 polymer ?
#
loop_
_entity_poly.entity_id
_entity_poly.type
_entity_poly.pdbx_seq_one_letter_code
_entity_poly.pdbx_strand_id
1 'polypeptide(L)'
;MNGGYTARAVMAGSDSPPNGGLVVSLAFLALVALPLVVASYPLVSAGLLAGVVALVALGRSLSRHVDRGTVRTISLPGLGTVEYRFTRS
;
A
#
# COMPACT_ATOMS: atom_id res chain seq x y z
N MET A 1 -17.30 28.56 58.37
CA MET A 1 -16.32 27.47 58.50
C MET A 1 -16.03 26.96 57.10
N ASN A 2 -14.86 27.31 56.57
CA ASN A 2 -14.31 26.83 55.30
C ASN A 2 -13.65 25.47 55.53
N GLY A 3 -13.89 24.48 54.68
CA GLY A 3 -13.33 23.15 54.88
C GLY A 3 -13.58 22.17 53.74
N GLY A 4 -12.97 22.45 52.59
CA GLY A 4 -12.41 21.46 51.67
C GLY A 4 -13.23 20.23 51.30
N TYR A 5 -14.10 20.37 50.29
CA TYR A 5 -14.49 19.23 49.46
C TYR A 5 -13.52 19.13 48.30
N THR A 6 -12.82 18.00 48.28
CA THR A 6 -11.88 17.53 47.28
C THR A 6 -12.47 17.59 45.87
N ALA A 7 -12.20 18.66 45.13
CA ALA A 7 -12.31 18.66 43.67
C ALA A 7 -10.91 18.48 43.06
N ARG A 8 -10.26 17.36 43.40
CA ARG A 8 -9.27 16.75 42.51
C ARG A 8 -10.03 16.07 41.37
N ALA A 9 -10.85 16.86 40.66
CA ALA A 9 -11.42 16.45 39.39
C ALA A 9 -10.29 16.60 38.38
N VAL A 10 -9.56 15.49 38.24
CA VAL A 10 -9.03 14.96 36.98
C VAL A 10 -8.94 16.04 35.90
N MET A 11 -7.70 16.41 35.56
CA MET A 11 -7.36 17.09 34.30
C MET A 11 -8.45 16.81 33.28
N ALA A 12 -9.27 17.83 32.99
CA ALA A 12 -10.20 17.80 31.89
C ALA A 12 -9.38 17.30 30.70
N GLY A 13 -9.75 16.08 30.29
CA GLY A 13 -9.03 15.32 29.30
C GLY A 13 -8.76 16.22 28.12
N SER A 14 -7.57 16.07 27.54
CA SER A 14 -7.29 16.60 26.23
C SER A 14 -8.48 16.29 25.31
N ASP A 15 -9.28 17.31 24.98
CA ASP A 15 -10.28 17.31 23.90
C ASP A 15 -9.58 17.25 22.52
N SER A 16 -8.47 16.52 22.43
CA SER A 16 -7.93 16.07 21.17
C SER A 16 -8.78 14.87 20.75
N PRO A 17 -9.58 14.96 19.67
CA PRO A 17 -10.27 13.79 19.16
C PRO A 17 -9.21 12.69 18.96
N PRO A 18 -9.47 11.43 19.36
CA PRO A 18 -8.53 10.36 19.15
C PRO A 18 -8.20 10.32 17.66
N ASN A 19 -6.97 10.71 17.31
CA ASN A 19 -6.52 11.03 15.96
C ASN A 19 -6.52 9.81 15.01
N GLY A 20 -7.12 8.69 15.43
CA GLY A 20 -7.26 7.44 14.69
C GLY A 20 -8.66 6.83 14.72
N GLY A 21 -9.66 7.46 15.34
CA GLY A 21 -11.00 6.86 15.48
C GLY A 21 -11.63 6.46 14.14
N LEU A 22 -11.65 7.38 13.17
CA LEU A 22 -12.27 7.13 11.87
C LEU A 22 -11.51 6.08 11.03
N VAL A 23 -10.17 6.13 11.02
CA VAL A 23 -9.36 5.15 10.29
C VAL A 23 -9.53 3.76 10.89
N VAL A 24 -9.54 3.65 12.23
CA VAL A 24 -9.76 2.38 12.93
C VAL A 24 -11.18 1.85 12.69
N SER A 25 -12.20 2.70 12.73
CA SER A 25 -13.58 2.31 12.42
C SER A 25 -13.75 1.87 10.97
N LEU A 26 -13.12 2.57 10.00
CA LEU A 26 -13.13 2.16 8.60
C LEU A 26 -12.38 0.85 8.38
N ALA A 27 -11.23 0.66 9.01
CA ALA A 27 -10.48 -0.59 8.95
C ALA A 27 -11.31 -1.76 9.51
N PHE A 28 -11.97 -1.55 10.65
CA PHE A 28 -12.87 -2.55 11.24
C PHE A 28 -14.05 -2.86 10.32
N LEU A 29 -14.71 -1.83 9.78
CA LEU A 29 -15.80 -2.01 8.83
C LEU A 29 -15.33 -2.77 7.59
N ALA A 30 -14.18 -2.43 7.02
CA ALA A 30 -13.62 -3.14 5.87
C ALA A 30 -13.31 -4.60 6.21
N LEU A 31 -12.77 -4.88 7.39
CA LEU A 31 -12.43 -6.23 7.85
C LEU A 31 -13.67 -7.13 7.91
N VAL A 32 -14.84 -6.58 8.28
CA VAL A 32 -16.11 -7.32 8.31
C VAL A 32 -16.79 -7.33 6.94
N ALA A 33 -16.88 -6.19 6.26
CA ALA A 33 -17.62 -6.08 5.00
C ALA A 33 -16.95 -6.84 3.85
N LEU A 34 -15.61 -6.88 3.81
CA LEU A 34 -14.87 -7.53 2.73
C LEU A 34 -15.19 -9.03 2.58
N PRO A 35 -15.12 -9.88 3.63
CA PRO A 35 -15.49 -11.28 3.49
C PRO A 35 -16.97 -11.46 3.14
N LEU A 36 -17.87 -10.59 3.63
CA LEU A 36 -19.29 -10.62 3.25
C LEU A 36 -19.47 -10.36 1.75
N VAL A 37 -18.78 -9.37 1.19
CA VAL A 37 -18.80 -9.07 -0.25
C VAL A 37 -18.24 -10.24 -1.06
N VAL A 38 -17.11 -10.81 -0.63
CA VAL A 38 -16.49 -11.96 -1.31
C VAL A 38 -17.41 -13.18 -1.31
N ALA A 39 -18.07 -13.47 -0.19
CA ALA A 39 -19.02 -14.56 -0.08
C ALA A 39 -20.27 -14.33 -0.95
N SER A 40 -20.74 -13.08 -1.05
CA SER A 40 -21.94 -12.73 -1.81
C SER A 40 -21.69 -12.68 -3.32
N TYR A 41 -20.50 -12.27 -3.75
CA TYR A 41 -20.15 -12.04 -5.17
C TYR A 41 -18.84 -12.72 -5.57
N PRO A 42 -18.72 -14.05 -5.45
CA PRO A 42 -17.44 -14.77 -5.58
C PRO A 42 -16.79 -14.59 -6.94
N LEU A 43 -17.55 -14.62 -8.03
CA LEU A 43 -17.03 -14.48 -9.40
C LEU A 43 -16.51 -13.06 -9.67
N VAL A 44 -17.24 -12.04 -9.21
CA VAL A 44 -16.83 -10.63 -9.39
C VAL A 44 -15.57 -10.36 -8.58
N SER A 45 -15.52 -10.80 -7.33
CA SER A 45 -14.34 -10.68 -6.47
C SER A 45 -13.12 -11.39 -7.06
N ALA A 46 -13.29 -12.61 -7.60
CA ALA A 46 -12.21 -13.34 -8.27
C ALA A 46 -11.71 -12.61 -9.52
N GLY A 47 -12.63 -12.10 -10.34
CA GLY A 47 -12.31 -11.33 -11.55
C GLY A 47 -11.53 -10.04 -11.22
N LEU A 48 -11.97 -9.29 -10.20
CA LEU A 48 -11.26 -8.10 -9.73
C LEU A 48 -9.86 -8.45 -9.21
N LEU A 49 -9.73 -9.49 -8.39
CA LEU A 49 -8.44 -9.94 -7.88
C LEU A 49 -7.49 -10.32 -9.01
N ALA A 50 -7.96 -11.11 -9.98
CA ALA A 50 -7.19 -11.50 -11.15
C ALA A 50 -6.77 -10.29 -11.99
N GLY A 51 -7.67 -9.33 -12.20
CA GLY A 51 -7.38 -8.08 -12.91
C GLY A 51 -6.29 -7.25 -12.22
N VAL A 52 -6.37 -7.09 -10.90
CA VAL A 52 -5.35 -6.38 -10.12
C VAL A 52 -4.00 -7.08 -10.22
N VAL A 53 -3.98 -8.41 -10.06
CA VAL A 53 -2.74 -9.21 -10.19
C VAL A 53 -2.13 -9.05 -11.58
N ALA A 54 -2.94 -9.10 -12.64
CA ALA A 54 -2.49 -8.91 -14.01
C ALA A 54 -1.88 -7.51 -14.21
N LEU A 55 -2.51 -6.46 -13.68
CA LEU A 55 -1.99 -5.09 -13.75
C LEU A 55 -0.65 -4.94 -13.02
N VAL A 56 -0.51 -5.55 -11.83
CA VAL A 56 0.76 -5.54 -11.09
C VAL A 56 1.85 -6.28 -11.85
N ALA A 57 1.53 -7.45 -12.42
CA ALA A 57 2.47 -8.22 -13.23
C ALA A 57 2.90 -7.45 -14.49
N LEU A 58 1.95 -6.79 -15.16
CA LEU A 58 2.22 -5.97 -16.33
C LEU A 58 3.09 -4.75 -15.98
N GLY A 59 2.77 -4.04 -14.90
CA GLY A 59 3.58 -2.92 -14.40
C GLY A 59 5.00 -3.35 -14.05
N ARG A 60 5.17 -4.52 -13.41
CA ARG A 60 6.48 -5.09 -13.11
C ARG A 60 7.24 -5.49 -14.38
N SER A 61 6.54 -6.02 -15.37
CA SER A 61 7.13 -6.37 -16.68
C SER A 61 7.63 -5.12 -17.41
N LEU A 62 6.81 -4.07 -17.46
CA LEU A 62 7.16 -2.78 -18.05
C LEU A 62 8.34 -2.13 -17.32
N SER A 63 8.33 -2.11 -15.99
CA SER A 63 9.44 -1.58 -15.18
C SER A 63 10.76 -2.30 -15.51
N ARG A 64 10.75 -3.63 -15.56
CA ARG A 64 11.93 -4.43 -15.95
C ARG A 64 12.35 -4.21 -17.40
N HIS A 65 11.40 -3.94 -18.29
CA HIS A 65 11.67 -3.68 -19.70
C HIS A 65 12.31 -2.31 -19.91
N VAL A 66 11.81 -1.27 -19.23
CA VAL A 66 12.39 0.08 -19.24
C VAL A 66 13.80 0.11 -18.65
N ASP A 67 14.04 -0.66 -17.60
CA ASP A 67 15.37 -0.80 -16.99
C ASP A 67 16.40 -1.36 -17.99
N ARG A 68 16.00 -2.37 -18.78
CA ARG A 68 16.82 -2.93 -19.86
C ARG A 68 16.95 -2.03 -21.10
N GLY A 69 15.96 -1.18 -21.36
CA GLY A 69 15.99 -0.21 -22.45
C GLY A 69 16.98 0.93 -22.21
N THR A 70 17.26 1.24 -20.94
CA THR A 70 18.17 2.34 -20.55
C THR A 70 19.63 1.87 -20.42
N VAL A 71 19.88 0.61 -20.02
CA VAL A 71 21.22 0.01 -20.00
C VAL A 71 21.16 -1.40 -20.60
N ARG A 72 21.53 -1.52 -21.88
CA ARG A 72 21.69 -2.83 -22.53
C ARG A 72 23.11 -3.34 -22.24
N THR A 73 23.29 -3.96 -21.08
CA THR A 73 24.51 -4.72 -20.76
C THR A 73 24.46 -6.07 -21.44
N ILE A 74 25.31 -6.27 -22.45
CA ILE A 74 25.51 -7.58 -23.08
C ILE A 74 26.78 -8.15 -22.47
N SER A 75 26.65 -9.22 -21.68
CA SER A 75 27.80 -9.99 -21.22
C SER A 75 28.29 -10.88 -22.35
N LEU A 76 29.46 -10.58 -22.91
CA LEU A 76 30.08 -11.37 -23.97
C LEU A 76 30.93 -12.49 -23.32
N PRO A 77 30.61 -13.78 -23.57
CA PRO A 77 31.39 -14.87 -23.00
C PRO A 77 32.83 -14.80 -23.51
N GLY A 78 33.78 -14.64 -22.59
CA GLY A 78 35.22 -14.52 -22.88
C GLY A 78 35.77 -13.08 -22.92
N LEU A 79 34.93 -12.04 -22.85
CA LEU A 79 35.34 -10.63 -23.00
C LEU A 79 34.93 -9.70 -21.84
N GLY A 80 34.16 -10.20 -20.86
CA GLY A 80 33.64 -9.38 -19.75
C GLY A 80 32.37 -8.60 -20.11
N THR A 81 31.83 -7.87 -19.14
CA THR A 81 30.59 -7.10 -19.28
C THR A 81 30.88 -5.79 -20.02
N VAL A 82 30.34 -5.62 -21.23
CA VAL A 82 30.51 -4.39 -22.01
C VAL A 82 29.22 -3.57 -21.96
N GLU A 83 29.29 -2.36 -21.41
CA GLU A 83 28.18 -1.40 -21.42
C GLU A 83 28.11 -0.69 -22.78
N TYR A 84 27.05 -0.93 -23.55
CA TYR A 84 26.77 -0.18 -24.77
C TYR A 84 25.75 0.93 -24.47
N ARG A 85 26.22 2.18 -24.46
CA ARG A 85 25.38 3.38 -24.40
C ARG A 85 24.96 3.78 -25.81
N PHE A 86 23.66 3.76 -26.11
CA PHE A 86 23.16 4.30 -27.38
C PHE A 86 23.31 5.83 -27.39
N THR A 87 24.35 6.32 -28.05
CA THR A 87 24.42 7.74 -28.47
C THR A 87 23.49 7.91 -29.66
N ARG A 88 22.20 8.17 -29.40
CA ARG A 88 21.29 8.64 -30.44
C ARG A 88 21.55 10.13 -30.65
N SER A 89 22.14 10.48 -31.79
CA SER A 89 22.20 11.85 -32.32
C SER A 89 20.84 12.27 -32.85
#